data_AF-A0A3N5QVS2-F1
#
_entry.id   AF-A0A3N5QVS2-F1
#
_cell.length_a   1.000
_cell.length_b   1.000
_cell.length_c   1.000
_cell.angle_alpha   90.00
_cell.angle_beta   90.00
_cell.angle_gamma   90.00
#
_symmetry.space_group_name_H-M   'P 1'
#
loop_
_entity.id
_entity.type
_entity.pdbx_description
1 polymer ?
#
loop_
_entity_poly.entity_id
_entity_poly.type
_entity_poly.pdbx_seq_one_letter_code
_entity_poly.pdbx_strand_id
1 'polypeptide(L)'
;AIDEIKKAAGTPEADAALIEEARSFHREAQMRWDFIAAENSMGFHNPEEALRILATATDLARQAQFLAAQATSAAYEAQANR
;
A
#
# COMPACT_ATOMS: atom_id res chain seq x y z
N ALA A 1 -2.22 2.36 3.87
CA ALA A 1 -2.25 1.17 2.99
C ALA A 1 -2.82 -0.05 3.68
N ILE A 2 -2.17 -0.58 4.74
CA ILE A 2 -2.56 -1.85 5.37
C ILE A 2 -4.01 -1.89 5.89
N ASP A 3 -4.51 -0.79 6.46
CA ASP A 3 -5.89 -0.72 6.94
C ASP A 3 -6.92 -0.80 5.80
N GLU A 4 -6.67 -0.12 4.68
CA GLU A 4 -7.53 -0.21 3.49
C GLU A 4 -7.49 -1.60 2.86
N ILE A 5 -6.32 -2.24 2.81
CA ILE A 5 -6.20 -3.64 2.33
C ILE A 5 -7.00 -4.58 3.25
N LYS A 6 -6.92 -4.38 4.57
CA LYS A 6 -7.69 -5.17 5.53
C LYS A 6 -9.19 -4.97 5.36
N LYS A 7 -9.64 -3.73 5.15
CA LYS A 7 -11.03 -3.39 4.89
C LYS A 7 -11.53 -4.01 3.59
N ALA A 8 -10.76 -3.90 2.50
CA ALA A 8 -11.10 -4.49 1.21
C ALA A 8 -11.20 -6.01 1.29
N ALA A 9 -10.23 -6.67 1.93
CA ALA A 9 -10.26 -8.12 2.15
C ALA A 9 -11.42 -8.61 3.03
N GLY A 10 -11.97 -7.74 3.88
CA GLY A 10 -13.16 -8.02 4.67
C GLY A 10 -14.49 -7.68 3.99
N THR A 11 -14.45 -7.11 2.78
CA THR A 11 -15.65 -6.71 2.03
C THR A 11 -16.06 -7.84 1.09
N PRO A 12 -17.26 -8.43 1.26
CA PRO A 12 -17.80 -9.39 0.29
C PRO A 12 -17.88 -8.75 -1.11
N GLU A 13 -17.71 -9.56 -2.16
CA GLU A 13 -17.70 -9.11 -3.56
C GLU A 13 -16.59 -8.12 -3.95
N ALA A 14 -15.63 -7.82 -3.07
CA ALA A 14 -14.46 -7.02 -3.45
C ALA A 14 -13.57 -7.74 -4.47
N ASP A 15 -12.92 -6.98 -5.35
CA ASP A 15 -12.04 -7.53 -6.38
C ASP A 15 -10.76 -8.10 -5.77
N ALA A 16 -10.66 -9.43 -5.78
CA ALA A 16 -9.52 -10.16 -5.23
C ALA A 16 -8.20 -9.88 -5.96
N ALA A 17 -8.22 -9.59 -7.26
CA ALA A 17 -7.01 -9.31 -8.03
C ALA A 17 -6.40 -7.96 -7.61
N LEU A 18 -7.25 -6.93 -7.45
CA LEU A 18 -6.81 -5.62 -6.96
C LEU A 18 -6.32 -5.68 -5.51
N ILE A 19 -6.93 -6.53 -4.67
CA ILE A 19 -6.44 -6.77 -3.30
C ILE A 19 -5.03 -7.39 -3.30
N GLU A 20 -4.79 -8.41 -4.14
CA GLU A 20 -3.47 -9.05 -4.21
C GLU A 20 -2.39 -8.13 -4.79
N GLU A 21 -2.73 -7.31 -5.78
CA GLU A 21 -1.82 -6.28 -6.30
C GLU A 21 -1.50 -5.24 -5.21
N ALA A 22 -2.50 -4.78 -4.46
CA ALA A 22 -2.31 -3.88 -3.33
C ALA A 22 -1.39 -4.49 -2.25
N ARG A 23 -1.51 -5.80 -1.96
CA ARG A 23 -0.60 -6.50 -1.04
C ARG A 23 0.83 -6.54 -1.56
N SER A 24 1.02 -6.72 -2.88
CA SER A 24 2.35 -6.72 -3.49
C SER A 24 3.04 -5.37 -3.31
N PHE A 25 2.36 -4.29 -3.68
CA PHE A 25 2.89 -2.93 -3.51
C PHE A 25 3.12 -2.57 -2.04
N HIS A 26 2.24 -3.01 -1.14
CA HIS A 26 2.45 -2.80 0.29
C HIS A 26 3.70 -3.53 0.81
N ARG A 27 3.94 -4.78 0.42
CA ARG A 27 5.16 -5.53 0.79
C ARG A 27 6.42 -4.84 0.27
N GLU A 28 6.39 -4.35 -0.97
CA GLU A 28 7.49 -3.61 -1.56
C GLU A 28 7.77 -2.26 -0.88
N ALA A 29 6.72 -1.54 -0.51
CA ALA A 29 6.82 -0.31 0.27
C ALA A 29 7.43 -0.59 1.66
N GLN A 30 6.95 -1.64 2.33
CA GLN A 30 7.42 -2.02 3.65
C GLN A 30 8.91 -2.39 3.63
N MET A 31 9.37 -3.20 2.66
CA MET A 31 10.79 -3.55 2.54
C MET A 31 11.70 -2.33 2.45
N ARG A 32 11.29 -1.31 1.70
CA ARG A 32 12.06 -0.06 1.53
C ARG A 32 12.05 0.79 2.80
N TRP A 33 10.93 0.85 3.50
CA TRP A 33 10.85 1.50 4.81
C TRP A 33 11.70 0.77 5.86
N ASP A 34 11.59 -0.56 5.92
CA ASP A 34 12.36 -1.43 6.81
C ASP A 34 13.87 -1.24 6.60
N PHE A 35 14.32 -1.12 5.35
CA PHE A 35 15.71 -0.85 5.02
C PHE A 35 16.23 0.44 5.69
N ILE A 36 15.51 1.56 5.55
CA ILE A 36 15.91 2.83 6.16
C ILE A 36 15.79 2.78 7.68
N ALA A 37 14.75 2.15 8.21
CA ALA A 37 14.57 1.98 9.66
C ALA A 37 15.69 1.14 10.29
N ALA A 38 16.18 0.11 9.58
CA ALA A 38 17.25 -0.78 10.05
C ALA A 38 18.66 -0.17 9.91
N GLU A 39 18.83 0.87 9.09
CA GLU A 39 20.14 1.43 8.74
C GLU A 39 20.77 2.32 9.84
N ASN A 40 20.04 2.61 10.92
CA ASN A 40 20.46 3.34 12.14
C ASN A 40 20.94 4.79 11.96
N SER A 41 21.37 5.21 10.77
CA SER A 41 21.85 6.59 10.53
C SER A 41 20.73 7.55 10.11
N MET A 42 19.55 7.00 9.81
CA MET A 42 18.40 7.74 9.28
C MET A 42 18.76 8.57 8.04
N GLY A 43 19.65 8.01 7.20
CA GLY A 43 20.12 8.65 5.98
C GLY A 43 21.34 9.54 6.12
N PHE A 44 21.97 9.66 7.30
CA PHE A 44 23.21 10.43 7.44
C PHE A 44 24.34 9.90 6.54
N HIS A 45 24.46 8.58 6.37
CA HIS A 45 25.49 8.00 5.51
C HIS A 45 25.31 8.30 4.02
N ASN A 46 24.06 8.49 3.57
CA ASN A 46 23.74 8.88 2.19
C ASN A 46 22.33 9.48 2.12
N PRO A 47 22.17 10.80 2.31
CA PRO A 47 20.86 11.42 2.46
C PRO A 47 20.04 11.40 1.17
N GLU A 48 20.69 11.51 0.02
CA GLU A 48 20.01 11.48 -1.29
C GLU A 48 19.38 10.11 -1.56
N GLU A 49 20.14 9.04 -1.29
CA GLU A 49 19.64 7.68 -1.48
C GLU A 49 18.55 7.34 -0.47
N ALA A 50 18.68 7.77 0.79
CA ALA A 50 17.64 7.60 1.80
C ALA A 50 16.33 8.28 1.36
N LEU A 51 16.41 9.51 0.86
CA LEU A 51 15.25 10.23 0.32
C LEU A 51 14.64 9.52 -0.89
N ARG A 52 15.46 9.01 -1.82
CA ARG A 52 14.97 8.26 -3.00
C ARG A 52 14.21 7.00 -2.59
N ILE A 53 14.75 6.24 -1.63
CA ILE A 53 14.13 5.02 -1.11
C ILE A 53 12.81 5.34 -0.40
N LEU A 54 12.79 6.34 0.49
CA LEU A 54 11.59 6.76 1.21
C LEU A 54 10.51 7.33 0.28
N ALA A 55 10.88 8.08 -0.75
CA ALA A 55 9.95 8.57 -1.76
C ALA A 55 9.29 7.41 -2.52
N THR A 56 10.09 6.41 -2.91
CA THR A 56 9.58 5.21 -3.59
C THR A 56 8.68 4.38 -2.67
N ALA A 57 9.05 4.23 -1.40
CA ALA A 57 8.22 3.54 -0.40
C ALA A 57 6.86 4.23 -0.22
N THR A 58 6.87 5.58 -0.18
CA THR A 58 5.66 6.39 -0.04
C THR A 58 4.75 6.25 -1.25
N ASP A 59 5.31 6.30 -2.46
CA ASP A 59 4.56 6.16 -3.70
C ASP A 59 3.89 4.77 -3.79
N LEU A 60 4.65 3.69 -3.59
CA LEU A 60 4.11 2.33 -3.56
C LEU A 60 3.04 2.13 -2.49
N ALA A 61 3.24 2.67 -1.28
CA ALA A 61 2.24 2.61 -0.23
C ALA A 61 0.94 3.34 -0.63
N ARG A 62 1.05 4.44 -1.40
CA ARG A 62 -0.10 5.19 -1.87
C ARG A 62 -0.82 4.46 -3.00
N GLN A 63 -0.09 3.86 -3.94
CA GLN A 63 -0.65 3.01 -4.98
C GLN A 63 -1.39 1.81 -4.37
N ALA A 64 -0.79 1.13 -3.39
CA ALA A 64 -1.43 0.05 -2.64
C ALA A 64 -2.75 0.49 -1.99
N GLN A 65 -2.78 1.69 -1.42
CA GLN A 65 -3.99 2.25 -0.83
C GLN A 65 -5.08 2.50 -1.88
N PHE A 66 -4.73 3.04 -3.05
CA PHE A 66 -5.68 3.29 -4.13
C PHE A 66 -6.26 1.99 -4.69
N LEU A 67 -5.43 0.98 -4.95
CA LEU A 67 -5.88 -0.33 -5.42
C LEU A 67 -6.84 -1.00 -4.43
N ALA A 68 -6.51 -0.96 -3.13
CA ALA A 68 -7.39 -1.49 -2.10
C ALA A 68 -8.75 -0.77 -2.03
N ALA A 69 -8.76 0.57 -2.17
CA ALA A 69 -10.01 1.34 -2.23
C ALA A 69 -10.82 0.97 -3.49
N GLN A 70 -10.16 0.89 -4.64
CA GLN A 70 -10.79 0.53 -5.92
C GLN A 70 -11.43 -0.87 -5.88
N ALA A 71 -10.79 -1.83 -5.20
CA ALA A 71 -11.31 -3.18 -5.04
C ALA A 71 -12.71 -3.25 -4.44
N THR A 72 -13.11 -2.24 -3.65
CA THR A 72 -14.42 -2.17 -2.99
C THR A 72 -15.47 -1.33 -3.72
N SER A 73 -15.11 -0.61 -4.79
CA SER A 73 -16.00 0.36 -5.45
C SER A 73 -17.29 -0.29 -5.95
N ALA A 74 -17.18 -1.39 -6.70
CA ALA A 74 -18.33 -2.11 -7.23
C ALA A 74 -19.21 -2.73 -6.12
N ALA A 75 -18.59 -3.22 -5.04
CA ALA A 75 -19.31 -3.78 -3.90
C ALA A 75 -20.17 -2.70 -3.19
N TYR A 76 -19.63 -1.49 -3.04
CA TYR A 76 -20.38 -0.37 -2.46
C TYR A 76 -21.48 0.15 -3.38
N GLU A 77 -21.25 0.21 -4.70
CA GLU A 77 -22.29 0.56 -5.68
C GLU A 77 -23.45 -0.45 -5.64
N ALA A 78 -23.16 -1.75 -5.58
CA ALA A 78 -24.17 -2.80 -5.47
C ALA A 78 -24.95 -2.75 -4.15
N GLN A 79 -24.36 -2.23 -3.08
CA GLN A 79 -25.04 -2.05 -1.79
C GLN A 79 -25.91 -0.78 -1.75
N ALA A 80 -25.50 0.29 -2.43
CA ALA A 80 -26.26 1.54 -2.52
C ALA A 80 -27.54 1.41 -3.37
N ASN A 81 -27.59 0.45 -4.28
CA ASN A 81 -28.73 0.19 -5.18
C ASN A 81 -29.69 -0.90 -4.67
N ARG A 82 -29.54 -1.35 -3.41
CA ARG A 82 -30.43 -2.29 -2.73
C ARG A 82 -31.37 -1.56 -1.78
#